data_AF-A0A946FCR2-F1
#
_entry.id   AF-A0A946FCR2-F1
#
_cell.length_a   1.000
_cell.length_b   1.000
_cell.length_c   1.000
_cell.angle_alpha   90.00
_cell.angle_beta   90.00
_cell.angle_gamma   90.00
#
_symmetry.space_group_name_H-M   'P 1'
#
loop_
_entity.id
_entity.type
_entity.pdbx_description
1 polymer ?
#
loop_
_entity_poly.entity_id
_entity_poly.type
_entity_poly.pdbx_seq_one_letter_code
_entity_poly.pdbx_strand_id
1 'polypeptide(L)'
;PLWSRFVIPADTYPNQPDAIQGVAHPNLLVVRDDIPEDEVYQITKTLWENLAALREIHKATSGVSLKTALTGVGAPLHPGAIRYYREIGIEIPEALIPR
;
A
#
# COMPACT_ATOMS: atom_id res chain seq x y z
N PRO A 1 13.86 -1.06 -6.68
CA PRO A 1 13.62 -0.30 -7.93
C PRO A 1 12.29 0.44 -7.85
N LEU A 2 12.23 1.72 -8.27
CA LEU A 2 10.98 2.48 -8.24
C LEU A 2 9.91 1.87 -9.14
N TRP A 3 10.28 1.32 -10.30
CA TRP A 3 9.35 0.70 -11.24
C TRP A 3 9.54 -0.82 -11.27
N SER A 4 8.44 -1.56 -11.33
CA SER A 4 8.43 -3.01 -11.58
C SER A 4 7.82 -3.30 -12.95
N ARG A 5 8.21 -4.41 -13.58
CA ARG A 5 7.53 -4.89 -14.79
C ARG A 5 6.10 -5.26 -14.44
N PHE A 6 5.15 -4.85 -15.26
CA PHE A 6 3.75 -5.19 -15.10
C PHE A 6 3.12 -5.46 -16.47
N VAL A 7 2.23 -6.43 -16.53
CA VAL A 7 1.48 -6.75 -17.75
C VAL A 7 0.04 -6.34 -17.52
N ILE A 8 -0.46 -5.43 -18.34
CA ILE A 8 -1.89 -5.16 -18.42
C ILE A 8 -2.49 -6.32 -19.22
N PRO A 9 -3.36 -7.15 -18.63
CA PRO A 9 -3.95 -8.28 -19.35
C PRO A 9 -4.73 -7.83 -20.59
N ALA A 10 -4.89 -8.73 -21.56
CA ALA A 10 -5.85 -8.54 -22.64
C ALA A 10 -7.24 -8.20 -22.07
N ASP A 11 -8.00 -7.41 -22.82
CA ASP A 11 -9.38 -7.03 -22.51
C ASP A 11 -9.56 -6.26 -21.19
N THR A 12 -8.49 -5.62 -20.69
CA THR A 12 -8.61 -4.73 -19.53
C THR A 12 -9.39 -3.47 -19.89
N TYR A 13 -9.23 -2.97 -21.13
CA TYR A 13 -9.94 -1.81 -21.66
C TYR A 13 -10.71 -2.15 -22.94
N PRO A 14 -11.79 -1.40 -23.28
CA PRO A 14 -12.46 -1.56 -24.56
C PRO A 14 -11.48 -1.41 -25.73
N ASN A 15 -11.56 -2.32 -26.70
CA ASN A 15 -10.70 -2.35 -27.89
C ASN A 15 -9.21 -2.59 -27.61
N GLN A 16 -8.85 -3.29 -26.53
CA GLN A 16 -7.48 -3.72 -26.23
C GLN A 16 -7.40 -5.26 -26.18
N PRO A 17 -7.30 -5.96 -27.33
CA PRO A 17 -7.34 -7.43 -27.38
C PRO A 17 -6.03 -8.12 -26.97
N ASP A 18 -4.90 -7.40 -27.00
CA ASP A 18 -3.58 -7.97 -26.72
C ASP A 18 -3.06 -7.51 -25.36
N ALA A 19 -2.44 -8.40 -24.60
CA ALA A 19 -1.77 -8.04 -23.35
C ALA A 19 -0.63 -7.03 -23.59
N ILE A 20 -0.59 -5.96 -22.79
CA ILE A 20 0.39 -4.88 -22.95
C ILE A 20 1.48 -4.99 -21.89
N GLN A 21 2.73 -5.08 -22.35
CA GLN A 21 3.91 -5.00 -21.48
C GLN A 21 4.13 -3.56 -21.05
N GLY A 22 4.25 -3.34 -19.75
CA GLY A 22 4.48 -2.01 -19.19
C GLY A 22 5.27 -2.06 -17.89
N VAL A 23 5.19 -0.95 -17.16
CA VAL A 23 5.78 -0.79 -15.84
C VAL A 23 4.73 -0.29 -14.85
N ALA A 24 4.89 -0.63 -13.59
CA ALA A 24 4.02 -0.19 -12.51
C ALA A 24 4.84 0.34 -11.33
N HIS A 25 4.19 1.17 -10.52
CA HIS A 25 4.66 1.63 -9.23
C HIS A 25 3.58 1.31 -8.18
N PRO A 26 3.94 0.91 -6.95
CA PRO A 26 2.96 0.71 -5.88
C PRO A 26 2.21 2.01 -5.55
N ASN A 27 0.93 1.90 -5.22
CA ASN A 27 0.18 3.01 -4.65
C ASN A 27 0.54 3.15 -3.17
N LEU A 28 0.82 4.38 -2.74
CA LEU A 28 1.20 4.72 -1.38
C LEU A 28 0.19 5.71 -0.79
N LEU A 29 -0.21 5.47 0.46
CA LEU A 29 -0.89 6.47 1.28
C LEU A 29 0.16 7.18 2.12
N VAL A 30 0.28 8.50 1.96
CA VAL A 30 1.35 9.31 2.58
C VAL A 30 0.72 10.39 3.44
N VAL A 31 1.35 10.67 4.56
CA VAL A 31 0.97 11.73 5.51
C VAL A 31 2.18 12.60 5.82
N ARG A 32 1.95 13.78 6.38
CA ARG A 32 3.03 14.59 6.97
C ARG A 32 3.55 13.94 8.24
N ASP A 33 4.77 14.28 8.62
CA ASP A 33 5.44 13.79 9.82
C ASP A 33 4.93 14.43 11.12
N ASP A 34 4.25 15.58 11.03
CA ASP A 34 3.70 16.32 12.17
C ASP A 34 2.22 16.00 12.47
N ILE A 35 1.63 15.03 11.77
CA ILE A 35 0.30 14.54 12.12
C ILE A 35 0.38 13.78 13.46
N PRO A 36 -0.55 13.97 14.41
CA PRO A 36 -0.50 13.26 15.67
C PRO A 36 -0.45 11.73 15.50
N GLU A 37 0.38 11.06 16.32
CA GLU A 37 0.57 9.61 16.28
C GLU A 37 -0.76 8.84 16.29
N ASP A 38 -1.65 9.22 17.21
CA ASP A 38 -2.93 8.54 17.39
C ASP A 38 -3.82 8.65 16.16
N GLU A 39 -3.83 9.79 15.46
CA GLU A 39 -4.62 9.96 14.25
C GLU A 39 -4.12 9.01 13.15
N VAL A 40 -2.81 8.95 12.94
CA VAL A 40 -2.23 8.06 11.93
C VAL A 40 -2.40 6.59 12.30
N TYR A 41 -2.34 6.25 13.59
CA TYR A 41 -2.68 4.91 14.07
C TYR A 41 -4.12 4.54 13.71
N GLN A 42 -5.09 5.41 14.00
CA GLN A 42 -6.50 5.14 13.70
C GLN A 42 -6.77 5.04 12.20
N ILE A 43 -6.14 5.87 11.38
CA ILE A 43 -6.23 5.79 9.91
C ILE A 43 -5.69 4.44 9.43
N THR A 44 -4.49 4.06 9.89
CA THR A 44 -3.83 2.81 9.48
C THR A 44 -4.67 1.60 9.89
N LYS A 45 -5.15 1.58 11.14
CA LYS A 45 -6.03 0.54 11.67
C LYS A 45 -7.31 0.41 10.87
N THR A 46 -8.00 1.53 10.67
CA THR A 46 -9.27 1.57 9.96
C THR A 46 -9.12 1.05 8.54
N LEU A 47 -8.04 1.43 7.83
CA LEU A 47 -7.76 0.93 6.49
C LEU A 47 -7.64 -0.59 6.44
N TRP A 48 -6.84 -1.17 7.34
CA TRP A 48 -6.56 -2.61 7.33
C TRP A 48 -7.72 -3.46 7.85
N GLU A 49 -8.41 -3.01 8.89
CA GLU A 49 -9.57 -3.72 9.44
C GLU A 49 -10.80 -3.65 8.51
N ASN A 50 -10.85 -2.67 7.62
CA ASN A 50 -11.92 -2.50 6.64
C ASN A 50 -11.48 -2.79 5.20
N LEU A 51 -10.40 -3.56 5.01
CA LEU A 51 -9.86 -3.85 3.68
C LEU A 51 -10.88 -4.49 2.73
N ALA A 52 -11.82 -5.28 3.27
CA ALA A 52 -12.92 -5.85 2.47
C ALA A 52 -13.79 -4.77 1.83
N ALA A 53 -14.18 -3.75 2.59
CA ALA A 53 -14.96 -2.62 2.08
C ALA A 53 -14.17 -1.84 1.02
N LEU A 54 -12.85 -1.64 1.21
CA LEU A 54 -12.02 -1.00 0.18
C LEU A 54 -12.01 -1.78 -1.13
N ARG A 55 -11.93 -3.12 -1.05
CA ARG A 55 -11.93 -4.02 -2.22
C ARG A 55 -13.22 -3.99 -3.02
N GLU A 56 -14.35 -3.68 -2.38
CA GLU A 56 -15.64 -3.54 -3.04
C GLU A 56 -15.76 -2.24 -3.86
N ILE A 57 -15.08 -1.17 -3.43
CA ILE A 57 -15.17 0.14 -4.08
C ILE A 57 -14.54 0.13 -5.48
N HIS A 58 -13.38 -0.52 -5.63
CA HIS A 58 -12.64 -0.47 -6.90
C HIS A 58 -11.79 -1.72 -7.13
N LYS A 59 -11.96 -2.36 -8.30
CA LYS A 59 -11.27 -3.61 -8.68
C LYS A 59 -9.74 -3.54 -8.57
N ALA A 60 -9.13 -2.39 -8.82
CA ALA A 60 -7.68 -2.22 -8.69
C ALA A 60 -7.14 -2.42 -7.27
N THR A 61 -7.99 -2.33 -6.24
CA THR A 61 -7.61 -2.54 -4.84
C THR A 61 -7.63 -4.02 -4.43
N SER A 62 -8.08 -4.92 -5.31
CA SER A 62 -8.08 -6.37 -5.07
C SER A 62 -6.68 -6.92 -4.72
N GLY A 63 -5.62 -6.31 -5.26
CA GLY A 63 -4.23 -6.66 -4.97
C GLY A 63 -3.67 -6.11 -3.65
N VAL A 64 -4.40 -5.23 -2.94
CA VAL A 64 -3.94 -4.68 -1.66
C VAL A 64 -3.98 -5.78 -0.60
N SER A 65 -2.86 -5.98 0.09
CA SER A 65 -2.72 -7.02 1.11
C SER A 65 -1.70 -6.62 2.17
N LEU A 66 -1.86 -7.15 3.39
CA LEU A 66 -0.89 -6.95 4.47
C LEU A 66 0.49 -7.51 4.13
N LYS A 67 0.56 -8.61 3.36
CA LYS A 67 1.81 -9.23 2.92
C LYS A 67 2.69 -8.29 2.10
N THR A 68 2.06 -7.39 1.35
CA THR A 68 2.73 -6.44 0.46
C THR A 68 2.68 -5.00 0.99
N ALA A 69 2.17 -4.78 2.20
CA ALA A 69 1.92 -3.46 2.79
C ALA A 69 3.14 -2.53 2.78
N LEU A 70 4.33 -3.08 3.03
CA LEU A 70 5.59 -2.33 3.13
C LEU A 70 6.43 -2.43 1.85
N THR A 71 5.94 -3.12 0.81
CA THR A 71 6.70 -3.33 -0.43
C THR A 71 6.74 -2.05 -1.24
N GLY A 72 7.95 -1.56 -1.51
CA GLY A 72 8.17 -0.36 -2.33
C GLY A 72 7.94 0.97 -1.58
N VAL A 73 7.77 0.92 -0.26
CA VAL A 73 7.82 2.12 0.59
C VAL A 73 9.27 2.65 0.59
N GLY A 74 9.44 3.91 0.19
CA GLY A 74 10.76 4.54 0.04
C GLY A 74 11.10 5.59 1.12
N ALA A 75 10.16 5.89 2.02
CA ALA A 75 10.31 6.87 3.10
C ALA A 75 10.02 6.22 4.46
N PRO A 76 10.51 6.79 5.57
CA PRO A 76 10.20 6.30 6.91
C PRO A 76 8.69 6.24 7.16
N LEU A 77 8.25 5.24 7.90
CA LEU A 77 6.87 5.13 8.37
C LEU A 77 6.62 6.12 9.50
N HIS A 78 5.39 6.64 9.52
CA HIS A 78 4.92 7.43 10.65
C HIS A 78 4.85 6.59 11.94
N PRO A 79 5.17 7.12 13.13
CA PRO A 79 5.10 6.37 14.40
C PRO A 79 3.76 5.67 14.63
N GLY A 80 2.64 6.31 14.28
CA GLY A 80 1.30 5.72 14.40
C GLY A 80 1.09 4.48 13.52
N ALA A 81 1.64 4.48 12.31
CA ALA A 81 1.60 3.32 11.42
C ALA A 81 2.53 2.20 11.93
N ILE A 82 3.72 2.56 12.42
CA ILE A 82 4.66 1.60 13.05
C ILE A 82 3.99 0.89 14.23
N ARG A 83 3.30 1.64 15.08
CA ARG A 83 2.57 1.09 16.23
C ARG A 83 1.55 0.04 15.79
N TYR A 84 0.72 0.36 14.80
CA TYR A 84 -0.27 -0.58 14.29
C TYR A 84 0.38 -1.82 13.66
N TYR A 85 1.37 -1.65 12.77
CA TYR A 85 2.03 -2.78 12.12
C TYR A 85 2.69 -3.73 13.13
N ARG A 86 3.33 -3.21 14.19
CA ARG A 86 3.88 -4.04 15.27
C ARG A 86 2.78 -4.78 16.05
N GLU A 87 1.66 -4.12 16.34
CA GLU A 87 0.51 -4.71 17.05
C GLU A 87 -0.02 -5.95 16.33
N ILE A 88 -0.08 -5.91 15.00
CA ILE A 88 -0.56 -7.04 14.17
C ILE A 88 0.57 -8.00 13.74
N GLY A 89 1.77 -7.86 14.30
CA GLY A 89 2.90 -8.77 14.06
C GLY A 89 3.60 -8.62 12.72
N ILE A 90 3.47 -7.47 12.04
CA ILE A 90 4.23 -7.18 10.82
C ILE A 90 5.65 -6.76 11.18
N GLU A 91 6.63 -7.45 10.61
CA GLU A 91 8.04 -7.09 10.71
C GLU A 91 8.33 -5.84 9.86
N ILE A 92 8.91 -4.82 10.48
CA ILE A 92 9.20 -3.53 9.85
C ILE A 92 10.71 -3.47 9.55
N PRO A 93 11.11 -3.29 8.28
CA PRO A 93 12.51 -3.08 7.93
C PRO A 93 13.09 -1.85 8.64
N GLU A 94 14.33 -1.96 9.14
CA GLU A 94 15.01 -0.88 9.88
C GLU A 94 15.10 0.42 9.08
N ALA A 95 15.29 0.32 7.75
CA ALA A 95 15.32 1.47 6.85
C ALA A 95 14.01 2.28 6.81
N LEU A 96 12.90 1.72 7.30
CA LEU A 96 11.60 2.38 7.37
C LEU A 96 11.29 2.97 8.75
N ILE A 97 12.21 2.85 9.72
CA ILE A 97 12.07 3.45 11.04
C ILE A 97 12.67 4.87 11.00
N PRO A 98 11.94 5.91 11.45
CA PRO A 98 12.48 7.27 11.56
C PRO A 98 13.74 7.31 12.43
N ARG A 99 14.72 8.13 12.04
CA ARG A 99 15.96 8.38 12.78
C ARG A 99 15.86 9.61 13.66
#